data_AF-A0A935Z8L5-F1
#
_entry.id   AF-A0A935Z8L5-F1
#
_cell.length_a   1.000
_cell.length_b   1.000
_cell.length_c   1.000
_cell.angle_alpha   90.00
_cell.angle_beta   90.00
_cell.angle_gamma   90.00
#
_symmetry.space_group_name_H-M   'P 1'
#
loop_
_entity.id
_entity.type
_entity.pdbx_description
1 polymer ?
#
loop_
_entity_poly.entity_id
_entity_poly.type
_entity_poly.pdbx_seq_one_letter_code
_entity_poly.pdbx_strand_id
1 'polypeptide(L)'
;MSKFNRRSFLKAVGVGAGAAMGAGMAPGLLGEARAANTPTGKGAVLVVYLGGGYNALFPSARSFLNQTFGVTAGNTAQVPGGPLVDASFNRLPAAAFNKISTVQINHRSSDHGGAQRNGMTEGAVGFAVQLAAAMGGDASIKMATVGGGNVNGLAGTMNGVSVQNIGDVRSTIDALKGNDTLPDRAISGKAIEQSQNMSAGRLASSPKGLTHLKDGYDTVRATLAKSAAAYDYASILPGYGINNGTAVNNFNSKIAAAELMIRSGTNVVFAIDGGWDTHGDRDGANVRNMMNQRIIPPLITFFNRMWVNNPEPVDRNVNVVIMGDFSRSLPGSDHATGCAATVIGANVKVGGFQQVTANVGFDPNIPSGRGFWSLISSLVNAPGNPFGANAHPGLKV
;
A
#
# COMPACT_ATOMS: atom_id res chain seq x y z
N MET A 1 8.21 10.57 43.41
CA MET A 1 8.61 11.43 42.27
C MET A 1 9.58 10.66 41.39
N SER A 2 9.10 10.08 40.29
CA SER A 2 9.92 9.38 39.30
C SER A 2 9.79 10.13 37.97
N LYS A 3 10.95 10.30 37.31
CA LYS A 3 11.24 11.32 36.30
C LYS A 3 10.48 11.08 34.99
N PHE A 4 9.55 11.99 34.67
CA PHE A 4 9.09 12.22 33.30
C PHE A 4 10.31 12.50 32.40
N ASN A 5 10.66 11.55 31.54
CA ASN A 5 11.75 11.66 30.58
C ASN A 5 11.17 12.00 29.19
N ARG A 6 11.72 13.03 28.50
CA ARG A 6 11.36 13.41 27.11
C ARG A 6 11.34 12.23 26.14
N ARG A 7 12.18 11.21 26.36
CA ARG A 7 12.24 9.97 25.57
C ARG A 7 11.07 9.03 25.83
N SER A 8 10.47 9.07 27.02
CA SER A 8 9.21 8.36 27.34
C SER A 8 7.99 9.12 26.80
N PHE A 9 8.05 10.45 26.79
CA PHE A 9 7.01 11.30 26.18
C PHE A 9 6.97 11.11 24.65
N LEU A 10 8.11 11.13 23.95
CA LEU A 10 8.15 10.87 22.50
C LEU A 10 7.74 9.44 22.11
N LYS A 11 7.92 8.45 23.01
CA LYS A 11 7.38 7.09 22.85
C LYS A 11 5.86 7.03 23.05
N ALA A 12 5.30 7.87 23.90
CA ALA A 12 3.85 8.03 24.10
C ALA A 12 3.17 8.90 23.01
N VAL A 13 3.93 9.52 22.11
CA VAL A 13 3.43 10.39 21.03
C VAL A 13 3.20 9.62 19.72
N GLY A 14 3.63 8.35 19.61
CA GLY A 14 3.33 7.49 18.44
C GLY A 14 1.98 6.75 18.53
N VAL A 15 1.07 7.20 19.39
CA VAL A 15 -0.15 6.48 19.75
C VAL A 15 -1.16 6.61 18.59
N GLY A 16 -1.49 5.48 17.94
CA GLY A 16 -2.34 5.29 16.74
C GLY A 16 -3.83 4.93 16.93
N ALA A 17 -4.63 5.11 15.87
CA ALA A 17 -6.09 4.96 15.87
C ALA A 17 -6.57 3.56 15.48
N GLY A 18 -7.77 3.19 15.91
CA GLY A 18 -8.59 2.06 15.43
C GLY A 18 -10.09 2.32 15.71
N ALA A 19 -10.97 1.66 14.95
CA ALA A 19 -12.35 2.03 14.63
C ALA A 19 -13.36 2.30 15.77
N ALA A 20 -14.25 3.28 15.54
CA ALA A 20 -15.57 3.39 16.16
C ALA A 20 -16.63 2.91 15.14
N MET A 21 -17.24 1.75 15.40
CA MET A 21 -18.40 1.25 14.66
C MET A 21 -19.66 1.65 15.44
N GLY A 22 -20.36 2.68 14.95
CA GLY A 22 -21.68 3.07 15.46
C GLY A 22 -22.77 2.23 14.81
N ALA A 23 -23.58 1.57 15.64
CA ALA A 23 -24.78 0.85 15.23
C ALA A 23 -25.78 1.78 14.53
N GLY A 24 -26.26 1.35 13.36
CA GLY A 24 -27.38 1.97 12.67
C GLY A 24 -28.26 0.86 12.09
N MET A 25 -29.24 0.43 12.87
CA MET A 25 -30.27 -0.51 12.44
C MET A 25 -31.28 0.16 11.51
N ALA A 26 -31.58 -0.47 10.38
CA ALA A 26 -32.93 -0.54 9.80
C ALA A 26 -33.00 -1.73 8.80
N PRO A 27 -33.96 -2.66 8.95
CA PRO A 27 -34.09 -3.83 8.09
C PRO A 27 -34.99 -3.53 6.88
N GLY A 28 -34.58 -4.01 5.70
CA GLY A 28 -35.40 -3.99 4.50
C GLY A 28 -35.17 -5.26 3.70
N LEU A 29 -36.11 -6.20 3.83
CA LEU A 29 -36.20 -7.43 3.06
C LEU A 29 -36.23 -7.11 1.56
N LEU A 30 -35.31 -7.71 0.81
CA LEU A 30 -35.51 -8.43 -0.46
C LEU A 30 -34.13 -8.86 -0.96
N GLY A 31 -33.92 -10.18 -1.01
CA GLY A 31 -32.64 -10.78 -1.34
C GLY A 31 -32.33 -10.68 -2.82
N GLU A 32 -31.35 -9.83 -3.17
CA GLU A 32 -30.56 -10.05 -4.37
C GLU A 32 -29.38 -10.95 -3.99
N ALA A 33 -29.20 -12.03 -4.76
CA ALA A 33 -28.09 -12.96 -4.62
C ALA A 33 -26.76 -12.22 -4.85
N ARG A 34 -26.18 -11.67 -3.77
CA ARG A 34 -24.83 -11.10 -3.80
C ARG A 34 -23.84 -12.22 -4.05
N ALA A 35 -23.05 -12.11 -5.11
CA ALA A 35 -21.90 -12.96 -5.33
C ALA A 35 -21.01 -12.92 -4.08
N ALA A 36 -20.86 -14.08 -3.43
CA ALA A 36 -20.50 -14.23 -2.03
C ALA A 36 -19.11 -13.74 -1.57
N ASN A 37 -18.34 -13.00 -2.39
CA ASN A 37 -16.93 -12.68 -2.08
C ASN A 37 -16.45 -11.29 -2.55
N THR A 38 -17.33 -10.33 -2.85
CA THR A 38 -16.85 -8.96 -3.14
C THR A 38 -16.81 -8.16 -1.82
N PRO A 39 -15.63 -7.74 -1.33
CA PRO A 39 -15.56 -6.94 -0.11
C PRO A 39 -16.37 -5.66 -0.29
N THR A 40 -17.42 -5.49 0.51
CA THR A 40 -18.31 -4.32 0.48
C THR A 40 -17.77 -3.15 1.30
N GLY A 41 -16.61 -3.34 1.91
CA GLY A 41 -15.98 -2.41 2.83
C GLY A 41 -15.25 -1.24 2.18
N LYS A 42 -14.95 -0.23 3.01
CA LYS A 42 -14.13 0.93 2.61
C LYS A 42 -12.84 0.47 1.92
N GLY A 43 -12.48 1.07 0.80
CA GLY A 43 -11.28 0.71 0.07
C GLY A 43 -10.00 0.88 0.90
N ALA A 44 -8.98 0.08 0.59
CA ALA A 44 -7.61 0.24 1.06
C ALA A 44 -6.63 -0.21 -0.03
N VAL A 45 -5.40 0.32 -0.02
CA VAL A 45 -4.35 -0.04 -0.97
C VAL A 45 -3.09 -0.45 -0.23
N LEU A 46 -2.57 -1.63 -0.54
CA LEU A 46 -1.19 -2.02 -0.26
C LEU A 46 -0.37 -1.87 -1.55
N VAL A 47 0.64 -1.01 -1.53
CA VAL A 47 1.64 -0.92 -2.59
C VAL A 47 2.88 -1.66 -2.15
N VAL A 48 3.17 -2.78 -2.80
CA VAL A 48 4.47 -3.44 -2.76
C VAL A 48 5.36 -2.77 -3.80
N TYR A 49 6.29 -1.94 -3.31
CA TYR A 49 7.22 -1.22 -4.17
C TYR A 49 8.57 -1.93 -4.21
N LEU A 50 8.97 -2.35 -5.40
CA LEU A 50 10.20 -3.08 -5.66
C LEU A 50 11.25 -2.07 -6.15
N GLY A 51 11.99 -1.48 -5.21
CA GLY A 51 12.93 -0.38 -5.48
C GLY A 51 14.02 -0.81 -6.47
N GLY A 52 13.96 -0.23 -7.67
CA GLY A 52 14.65 -0.70 -8.86
C GLY A 52 13.68 -1.14 -9.95
N GLY A 53 14.05 -2.15 -10.74
CA GLY A 53 13.25 -2.56 -11.90
C GLY A 53 12.38 -3.79 -11.64
N TYR A 54 11.06 -3.61 -11.63
CA TYR A 54 10.12 -4.73 -11.61
C TYR A 54 9.99 -5.33 -13.00
N ASN A 55 10.59 -6.51 -13.21
CA ASN A 55 10.67 -7.13 -14.52
C ASN A 55 9.27 -7.41 -15.11
N ALA A 56 9.04 -6.97 -16.35
CA ALA A 56 7.75 -7.14 -17.01
C ALA A 56 7.36 -8.61 -17.27
N LEU A 57 8.32 -9.55 -17.15
CA LEU A 57 8.02 -11.00 -17.21
C LEU A 57 6.96 -11.41 -16.20
N PHE A 58 6.88 -10.74 -15.04
CA PHE A 58 5.93 -11.08 -13.99
C PHE A 58 4.48 -10.81 -14.42
N PRO A 59 4.09 -9.56 -14.78
CA PRO A 59 2.72 -9.26 -15.18
C PRO A 59 2.44 -9.60 -16.66
N SER A 60 3.43 -9.53 -17.55
CA SER A 60 3.26 -9.65 -19.00
C SER A 60 4.00 -10.85 -19.62
N ALA A 61 4.00 -12.00 -18.95
CA ALA A 61 4.75 -13.17 -19.38
C ALA A 61 4.47 -13.59 -20.83
N ARG A 62 3.23 -13.39 -21.32
CA ARG A 62 2.85 -13.68 -22.73
C ARG A 62 3.80 -13.05 -23.74
N SER A 63 4.22 -11.82 -23.50
CA SER A 63 5.05 -11.05 -24.43
C SER A 63 6.44 -11.65 -24.62
N PHE A 64 6.88 -12.50 -23.68
CA PHE A 64 8.24 -13.02 -23.64
C PHE A 64 8.30 -14.55 -23.81
N LEU A 65 7.15 -15.21 -23.93
CA LEU A 65 7.03 -16.65 -24.03
C LEU A 65 7.90 -17.20 -25.17
N ASN A 66 8.88 -18.02 -24.82
CA ASN A 66 9.88 -18.62 -25.70
C ASN A 66 10.70 -17.59 -26.51
N GLN A 67 10.84 -16.37 -26.00
CA GLN A 67 11.60 -15.29 -26.64
C GLN A 67 12.72 -14.76 -25.75
N THR A 68 12.42 -14.40 -24.50
CA THR A 68 13.36 -13.68 -23.62
C THR A 68 12.99 -13.82 -22.15
N PHE A 69 13.85 -13.34 -21.24
CA PHE A 69 13.68 -13.44 -19.78
C PHE A 69 13.40 -14.87 -19.29
N GLY A 70 13.92 -15.86 -20.02
CA GLY A 70 13.74 -17.27 -19.73
C GLY A 70 12.27 -17.70 -19.61
N VAL A 71 11.32 -16.95 -20.20
CA VAL A 71 9.90 -17.28 -20.09
C VAL A 71 9.57 -18.48 -20.98
N THR A 72 8.96 -19.49 -20.38
CA THR A 72 8.58 -20.76 -21.03
C THR A 72 7.15 -21.13 -20.64
N ALA A 73 6.55 -22.08 -21.34
CA ALA A 73 5.24 -22.59 -20.96
C ALA A 73 5.22 -23.18 -19.52
N GLY A 74 6.35 -23.71 -19.05
CA GLY A 74 6.47 -24.33 -17.72
C GLY A 74 6.60 -23.35 -16.55
N ASN A 75 6.92 -22.08 -16.80
CA ASN A 75 7.07 -21.06 -15.75
C ASN A 75 6.07 -19.90 -15.89
N THR A 76 4.95 -20.14 -16.57
CA THR A 76 3.85 -19.18 -16.69
C THR A 76 2.55 -19.74 -16.12
N ALA A 77 1.63 -18.84 -15.78
CA ALA A 77 0.31 -19.18 -15.30
C ALA A 77 -0.73 -18.27 -15.95
N GLN A 78 -1.82 -18.87 -16.43
CA GLN A 78 -2.93 -18.15 -17.04
C GLN A 78 -3.92 -17.73 -15.96
N VAL A 79 -4.11 -16.42 -15.77
CA VAL A 79 -5.20 -15.91 -14.94
C VAL A 79 -6.52 -16.18 -15.68
N PRO A 80 -7.56 -16.76 -15.06
CA PRO A 80 -8.83 -17.01 -15.74
C PRO A 80 -9.42 -15.74 -16.36
N GLY A 81 -9.56 -15.73 -17.69
CA GLY A 81 -9.98 -14.55 -18.44
C GLY A 81 -9.04 -13.35 -18.37
N GLY A 82 -7.82 -13.49 -17.85
CA GLY A 82 -6.88 -12.40 -17.59
C GLY A 82 -5.54 -12.53 -18.34
N PRO A 83 -4.48 -11.84 -17.86
CA PRO A 83 -3.16 -11.92 -18.46
C PRO A 83 -2.49 -13.31 -18.23
N LEU A 84 -1.51 -13.64 -19.07
CA LEU A 84 -0.54 -14.70 -18.76
C LEU A 84 0.56 -14.05 -17.94
N VAL A 85 0.76 -14.56 -16.74
CA VAL A 85 1.72 -14.04 -15.76
C VAL A 85 2.80 -15.09 -15.47
N ASP A 86 3.83 -14.69 -14.74
CA ASP A 86 4.81 -15.64 -14.21
C ASP A 86 4.16 -16.60 -13.20
N ALA A 87 4.59 -17.86 -13.21
CA ALA A 87 4.03 -18.92 -12.35
C ALA A 87 4.19 -18.64 -10.85
N SER A 88 5.09 -17.73 -10.45
CA SER A 88 5.22 -17.28 -9.06
C SER A 88 3.88 -16.80 -8.48
N PHE A 89 3.01 -16.19 -9.29
CA PHE A 89 1.69 -15.72 -8.85
C PHE A 89 0.65 -16.81 -8.65
N ASN A 90 0.80 -17.98 -9.27
CA ASN A 90 -0.14 -19.11 -9.12
C ASN A 90 -0.11 -19.70 -7.69
N ARG A 91 0.85 -19.28 -6.87
CA ARG A 91 0.94 -19.65 -5.45
C ARG A 91 0.02 -18.79 -4.56
N LEU A 92 -0.47 -17.66 -5.05
CA LEU A 92 -1.43 -16.83 -4.32
C LEU A 92 -2.77 -17.58 -4.17
N PRO A 93 -3.56 -17.28 -3.14
CA PRO A 93 -4.90 -17.86 -3.01
C PRO A 93 -5.72 -17.60 -4.27
N ALA A 94 -6.52 -18.59 -4.71
CA ALA A 94 -7.27 -18.52 -5.98
C ALA A 94 -8.14 -17.25 -6.09
N ALA A 95 -8.74 -16.80 -4.98
CA ALA A 95 -9.52 -15.56 -4.92
C ALA A 95 -8.71 -14.32 -5.34
N ALA A 96 -7.42 -14.25 -4.97
CA ALA A 96 -6.52 -13.18 -5.35
C ALA A 96 -5.94 -13.41 -6.76
N PHE A 97 -5.51 -14.63 -7.08
CA PHE A 97 -4.93 -14.96 -8.39
C PHE A 97 -5.90 -14.64 -9.54
N ASN A 98 -7.19 -14.94 -9.38
CA ASN A 98 -8.22 -14.69 -10.39
C ASN A 98 -8.55 -13.20 -10.59
N LYS A 99 -7.97 -12.31 -9.78
CA LYS A 99 -8.20 -10.86 -9.78
C LYS A 99 -6.96 -10.05 -10.13
N ILE A 100 -5.96 -10.70 -10.73
CA ILE A 100 -4.75 -10.06 -11.23
C ILE A 100 -5.03 -9.39 -12.59
N SER A 101 -4.61 -8.14 -12.73
CA SER A 101 -4.47 -7.44 -14.00
C SER A 101 -3.07 -6.84 -14.14
N THR A 102 -2.69 -6.61 -15.39
CA THR A 102 -1.47 -5.88 -15.75
C THR A 102 -1.85 -4.48 -16.18
N VAL A 103 -1.13 -3.50 -15.64
CA VAL A 103 -1.31 -2.09 -15.97
C VAL A 103 0.02 -1.50 -16.40
N GLN A 104 0.07 -0.91 -17.57
CA GLN A 104 1.22 -0.15 -18.04
C GLN A 104 1.23 1.24 -17.41
N ILE A 105 2.42 1.71 -17.06
CA ILE A 105 2.71 3.06 -16.59
C ILE A 105 3.81 3.62 -17.48
N ASN A 106 3.48 4.54 -18.39
CA ASN A 106 4.47 5.12 -19.29
C ASN A 106 4.99 6.45 -18.73
N HIS A 107 5.96 6.36 -17.82
CA HIS A 107 6.54 7.53 -17.13
C HIS A 107 7.68 8.20 -17.92
N ARG A 108 8.05 7.66 -19.08
CA ARG A 108 8.99 8.23 -20.07
C ARG A 108 10.40 8.52 -19.53
N SER A 109 10.84 7.74 -18.55
CA SER A 109 12.17 7.91 -17.92
C SER A 109 12.80 6.55 -17.67
N SER A 110 14.06 6.38 -18.05
CA SER A 110 14.89 5.23 -17.68
C SER A 110 15.78 5.51 -16.46
N ASP A 111 15.79 6.75 -15.95
CA ASP A 111 16.46 7.10 -14.70
C ASP A 111 15.57 6.81 -13.49
N HIS A 112 16.16 6.32 -12.39
CA HIS A 112 15.45 6.04 -11.13
C HIS A 112 14.72 7.27 -10.59
N GLY A 113 15.42 8.40 -10.46
CA GLY A 113 14.85 9.62 -9.89
C GLY A 113 13.71 10.17 -10.75
N GLY A 114 13.92 10.20 -12.08
CA GLY A 114 12.91 10.61 -13.05
C GLY A 114 11.71 9.67 -13.09
N ALA A 115 11.92 8.36 -13.05
CA ALA A 115 10.86 7.36 -13.10
C ALA A 115 10.00 7.40 -11.83
N GLN A 116 10.64 7.44 -10.66
CA GLN A 116 9.97 7.61 -9.38
C GLN A 116 9.14 8.90 -9.35
N ARG A 117 9.74 10.04 -9.74
CA ARG A 117 9.03 11.33 -9.79
C ARG A 117 7.79 11.24 -10.69
N ASN A 118 7.95 10.81 -11.94
CA ASN A 118 6.88 10.78 -12.94
C ASN A 118 5.81 9.71 -12.65
N GLY A 119 6.16 8.67 -11.90
CA GLY A 119 5.24 7.60 -11.46
C GLY A 119 4.50 7.91 -10.15
N MET A 120 5.11 8.71 -9.26
CA MET A 120 4.63 8.87 -7.87
C MET A 120 4.17 10.27 -7.50
N THR A 121 4.50 11.31 -8.28
CA THR A 121 4.12 12.68 -7.93
C THR A 121 3.86 13.57 -9.13
N GLU A 122 3.01 14.57 -8.92
CA GLU A 122 2.87 15.72 -9.78
C GLU A 122 2.83 16.97 -8.90
N GLY A 123 3.66 17.96 -9.23
CA GLY A 123 3.80 19.16 -8.41
C GLY A 123 4.40 18.86 -7.04
N ALA A 124 3.74 19.33 -5.98
CA ALA A 124 4.25 19.31 -4.61
C ALA A 124 3.70 18.17 -3.72
N VAL A 125 2.73 17.39 -4.22
CA VAL A 125 2.06 16.34 -3.42
C VAL A 125 2.09 15.02 -4.18
N GLY A 126 2.59 13.97 -3.53
CA GLY A 126 2.60 12.60 -4.06
C GLY A 126 1.21 12.04 -4.30
N PHE A 127 1.04 11.25 -5.36
CA PHE A 127 -0.25 10.66 -5.71
C PHE A 127 -0.80 9.76 -4.59
N ALA A 128 0.05 9.04 -3.87
CA ALA A 128 -0.37 8.24 -2.71
C ALA A 128 -1.03 9.09 -1.60
N VAL A 129 -0.52 10.31 -1.35
CA VAL A 129 -1.09 11.24 -0.37
C VAL A 129 -2.41 11.81 -0.88
N GLN A 130 -2.47 12.18 -2.17
CA GLN A 130 -3.70 12.66 -2.81
C GLN A 130 -4.81 11.60 -2.75
N LEU A 131 -4.47 10.33 -3.03
CA LEU A 131 -5.40 9.21 -2.95
C LEU A 131 -5.87 9.00 -1.50
N ALA A 132 -4.95 8.92 -0.54
CA ALA A 132 -5.30 8.72 0.86
C ALA A 132 -6.20 9.84 1.41
N ALA A 133 -5.99 11.09 0.97
CA ALA A 133 -6.85 12.23 1.28
C ALA A 133 -8.24 12.09 0.63
N ALA A 134 -8.31 11.71 -0.65
CA ALA A 134 -9.56 11.54 -1.39
C ALA A 134 -10.41 10.36 -0.91
N MET A 135 -9.78 9.31 -0.41
CA MET A 135 -10.47 8.19 0.25
C MET A 135 -11.13 8.61 1.57
N GLY A 136 -10.69 9.73 2.16
CA GLY A 136 -11.29 10.29 3.37
C GLY A 136 -11.14 9.37 4.57
N GLY A 137 -12.22 9.22 5.34
CA GLY A 137 -12.23 8.44 6.57
C GLY A 137 -11.61 9.17 7.76
N ASP A 138 -11.64 8.52 8.90
CA ASP A 138 -11.31 9.09 10.19
C ASP A 138 -9.99 8.54 10.74
N ALA A 139 -9.34 7.57 10.09
CA ALA A 139 -8.07 7.01 10.54
C ALA A 139 -7.03 8.12 10.78
N SER A 140 -6.25 7.97 11.86
CA SER A 140 -5.26 8.97 12.24
C SER A 140 -4.02 8.93 11.34
N ILE A 141 -3.67 7.74 10.88
CA ILE A 141 -2.68 7.52 9.83
C ILE A 141 -3.46 7.06 8.59
N LYS A 142 -3.51 7.90 7.55
CA LYS A 142 -4.21 7.56 6.30
C LYS A 142 -3.25 7.11 5.20
N MET A 143 -1.99 7.56 5.26
CA MET A 143 -0.91 7.13 4.39
C MET A 143 0.28 6.69 5.25
N ALA A 144 0.74 5.45 5.08
CA ALA A 144 1.92 4.93 5.76
C ALA A 144 2.97 4.36 4.80
N THR A 145 4.26 4.54 5.12
CA THR A 145 5.34 3.67 4.65
C THR A 145 5.74 2.76 5.81
N VAL A 146 5.87 1.45 5.59
CA VAL A 146 6.24 0.50 6.65
C VAL A 146 7.69 0.06 6.52
N GLY A 147 8.42 0.13 7.64
CA GLY A 147 9.85 -0.17 7.77
C GLY A 147 10.77 0.94 7.25
N GLY A 148 12.01 0.58 6.96
CA GLY A 148 12.97 1.44 6.28
C GLY A 148 12.77 1.42 4.76
N GLY A 149 12.55 2.59 4.16
CA GLY A 149 12.47 2.77 2.72
C GLY A 149 11.88 4.15 2.37
N ASN A 150 12.35 4.74 1.27
CA ASN A 150 11.76 5.95 0.71
C ASN A 150 11.68 5.79 -0.81
N VAL A 151 10.66 6.38 -1.42
CA VAL A 151 10.51 6.48 -2.87
C VAL A 151 10.37 7.95 -3.21
N ASN A 152 11.15 8.44 -4.16
CA ASN A 152 11.05 9.82 -4.58
C ASN A 152 9.62 10.10 -5.09
N GLY A 153 9.02 11.19 -4.62
CA GLY A 153 7.63 11.54 -4.91
C GLY A 153 6.61 11.10 -3.84
N LEU A 154 7.00 10.33 -2.82
CA LEU A 154 6.16 10.08 -1.64
C LEU A 154 6.30 11.22 -0.61
N ALA A 155 5.88 12.43 -0.97
CA ALA A 155 6.00 13.61 -0.12
C ALA A 155 4.79 14.54 -0.23
N GLY A 156 4.78 15.58 0.62
CA GLY A 156 3.74 16.59 0.67
C GLY A 156 2.61 16.28 1.65
N THR A 157 1.73 17.26 1.83
CA THR A 157 0.54 17.20 2.69
C THR A 157 -0.68 17.65 1.89
N MET A 158 -1.81 16.98 2.06
CA MET A 158 -3.10 17.38 1.49
C MET A 158 -4.24 17.05 2.45
N ASN A 159 -5.11 18.02 2.75
CA ASN A 159 -6.30 17.84 3.60
C ASN A 159 -6.00 17.14 4.94
N GLY A 160 -4.90 17.52 5.59
CA GLY A 160 -4.44 16.93 6.85
C GLY A 160 -3.86 15.52 6.72
N VAL A 161 -3.55 15.06 5.51
CA VAL A 161 -2.89 13.78 5.23
C VAL A 161 -1.47 14.01 4.78
N SER A 162 -0.53 13.33 5.42
CA SER A 162 0.88 13.24 5.03
C SER A 162 1.38 11.81 5.20
N VAL A 163 2.53 11.50 4.61
CA VAL A 163 3.18 10.20 4.72
C VAL A 163 3.71 10.01 6.15
N GLN A 164 3.32 8.92 6.80
CA GLN A 164 3.84 8.53 8.11
C GLN A 164 4.75 7.32 7.99
N ASN A 165 6.00 7.43 8.46
CA ASN A 165 6.96 6.34 8.39
C ASN A 165 6.90 5.45 9.65
N ILE A 166 6.64 4.17 9.46
CA ILE A 166 6.38 3.19 10.53
C ILE A 166 7.54 2.20 10.62
N GLY A 167 8.62 2.60 11.28
CA GLY A 167 9.77 1.71 11.55
C GLY A 167 9.52 0.70 12.67
N ASP A 168 8.53 0.98 13.53
CA ASP A 168 8.14 0.12 14.65
C ASP A 168 6.63 0.33 14.91
N VAL A 169 5.89 -0.76 15.10
CA VAL A 169 4.44 -0.74 15.31
C VAL A 169 4.02 -0.72 16.78
N ARG A 170 4.95 -0.67 17.74
CA ARG A 170 4.66 -0.69 19.18
C ARG A 170 3.68 0.39 19.57
N SER A 171 3.92 1.59 19.06
CA SER A 171 3.09 2.75 19.38
C SER A 171 1.70 2.64 18.74
N THR A 172 1.58 1.97 17.59
CA THR A 172 0.30 1.57 17.00
C THR A 172 -0.42 0.54 17.89
N ILE A 173 0.28 -0.51 18.34
CA ILE A 173 -0.30 -1.57 19.19
C ILE A 173 -0.78 -1.02 20.53
N ASP A 174 0.07 -0.24 21.21
CA ASP A 174 -0.21 0.39 22.50
C ASP A 174 -1.49 1.25 22.43
N ALA A 175 -1.71 1.87 21.29
CA ALA A 175 -2.86 2.72 21.07
C ALA A 175 -4.14 1.99 20.66
N LEU A 176 -4.02 0.80 20.10
CA LEU A 176 -5.17 -0.06 19.79
C LEU A 176 -5.64 -0.82 21.03
N LYS A 177 -4.72 -1.40 21.80
CA LYS A 177 -5.06 -2.21 22.99
C LYS A 177 -5.51 -1.37 24.19
N GLY A 178 -5.03 -0.13 24.31
CA GLY A 178 -5.00 0.54 25.61
C GLY A 178 -3.98 -0.16 26.51
N ASN A 179 -3.27 0.60 27.33
CA ASN A 179 -2.23 0.05 28.19
C ASN A 179 -2.32 0.72 29.56
N ASP A 180 -2.42 -0.08 30.62
CA ASP A 180 -2.54 0.39 32.01
C ASP A 180 -1.25 1.08 32.52
N THR A 181 -0.15 0.95 31.79
CA THR A 181 1.12 1.65 32.05
C THR A 181 1.26 2.96 31.26
N LEU A 182 0.33 3.26 30.35
CA LEU A 182 0.29 4.53 29.63
C LEU A 182 -0.68 5.51 30.32
N PRO A 183 -0.41 6.82 30.28
CA PRO A 183 -1.33 7.80 30.83
C PRO A 183 -2.68 7.71 30.11
N ASP A 184 -3.77 7.88 30.86
CA ASP A 184 -5.13 7.89 30.35
C ASP A 184 -5.25 8.66 29.02
N ARG A 185 -6.02 8.13 28.07
CA ARG A 185 -6.10 8.69 26.71
C ARG A 185 -6.65 10.10 26.70
N ALA A 186 -7.63 10.42 27.56
CA ALA A 186 -8.20 11.75 27.67
C ALA A 186 -7.19 12.72 28.32
N ILE A 187 -6.45 12.27 29.33
CA ILE A 187 -5.37 13.06 29.95
C ILE A 187 -4.25 13.33 28.93
N SER A 188 -3.82 12.30 28.19
CA SER A 188 -2.81 12.42 27.12
C SER A 188 -3.29 13.35 26.01
N GLY A 189 -4.57 13.28 25.63
CA GLY A 189 -5.17 14.14 24.61
C GLY A 189 -5.08 15.62 24.99
N LYS A 190 -5.44 15.95 26.25
CA LYS A 190 -5.30 17.31 26.80
C LYS A 190 -3.85 17.78 26.87
N ALA A 191 -2.91 16.90 27.22
CA ALA A 191 -1.48 17.23 27.27
C ALA A 191 -0.89 17.52 25.87
N ILE A 192 -1.34 16.80 24.85
CA ILE A 192 -0.95 17.04 23.44
C ILE A 192 -1.57 18.33 22.91
N GLU A 193 -2.84 18.59 23.20
CA GLU A 193 -3.49 19.87 22.89
C GLU A 193 -2.74 21.05 23.50
N GLN A 194 -2.36 20.95 24.77
CA GLN A 194 -1.56 21.97 25.44
C GLN A 194 -0.16 22.11 24.78
N SER A 195 0.48 21.01 24.40
CA SER A 195 1.77 21.03 23.70
C SER A 195 1.70 21.67 22.31
N GLN A 196 0.61 21.44 21.59
CA GLN A 196 0.31 22.07 20.31
C GLN A 196 0.08 23.57 20.50
N ASN A 197 -0.68 23.98 21.52
CA ASN A 197 -0.91 25.39 21.84
C ASN A 197 0.39 26.12 22.20
N MET A 198 1.28 25.50 23.00
CA MET A 198 2.60 26.07 23.31
C MET A 198 3.50 26.19 22.06
N SER A 199 3.31 25.31 21.09
CA SER A 199 4.09 25.29 19.84
C SER A 199 3.46 26.14 18.72
N ALA A 200 2.25 26.66 18.92
CA ALA A 200 1.45 27.30 17.89
C ALA A 200 2.18 28.48 17.21
N GLY A 201 2.87 29.32 17.98
CA GLY A 201 3.65 30.44 17.44
C GLY A 201 4.78 29.98 16.51
N ARG A 202 5.47 28.88 16.84
CA ARG A 202 6.54 28.32 15.99
C ARG A 202 5.96 27.67 14.73
N LEU A 203 4.88 26.91 14.88
CA LEU A 203 4.18 26.28 13.76
C LEU A 203 3.63 27.33 12.78
N ALA A 204 3.10 28.45 13.29
CA ALA A 204 2.62 29.57 12.49
C ALA A 204 3.75 30.34 11.79
N SER A 205 4.91 30.48 12.44
CA SER A 205 6.09 31.17 11.87
C SER A 205 6.81 30.38 10.77
N SER A 206 6.61 29.06 10.70
CA SER A 206 7.27 28.18 9.72
C SER A 206 6.30 27.14 9.16
N PRO A 207 5.21 27.57 8.50
CA PRO A 207 4.09 26.71 8.15
C PRO A 207 4.44 25.62 7.13
N LYS A 208 5.46 25.84 6.28
CA LYS A 208 5.97 24.86 5.30
C LYS A 208 7.06 23.94 5.87
N GLY A 209 7.90 24.43 6.78
CA GLY A 209 9.02 23.67 7.34
C GLY A 209 8.61 22.74 8.48
N LEU A 210 7.51 23.06 9.18
CA LEU A 210 7.01 22.29 10.32
C LEU A 210 5.66 21.62 10.05
N THR A 211 5.24 21.52 8.78
CA THR A 211 3.95 20.89 8.41
C THR A 211 3.84 19.47 8.94
N HIS A 212 4.91 18.67 8.82
CA HIS A 212 4.94 17.30 9.35
C HIS A 212 4.77 17.23 10.87
N LEU A 213 5.29 18.23 11.60
CA LEU A 213 5.12 18.31 13.05
C LEU A 213 3.70 18.72 13.42
N LYS A 214 3.12 19.68 12.67
CA LYS A 214 1.72 20.09 12.84
C LYS A 214 0.76 18.92 12.58
N ASP A 215 0.92 18.26 11.43
CA ASP A 215 0.14 17.08 11.05
C ASP A 215 0.32 15.97 12.08
N GLY A 216 1.54 15.77 12.60
CA GLY A 216 1.81 14.86 13.70
C GLY A 216 0.99 15.18 14.96
N TYR A 217 0.94 16.44 15.41
CA TYR A 217 0.10 16.85 16.54
C TYR A 217 -1.39 16.58 16.29
N ASP A 218 -1.89 16.94 15.11
CA ASP A 218 -3.29 16.76 14.74
C ASP A 218 -3.66 15.25 14.68
N THR A 219 -2.80 14.43 14.08
CA THR A 219 -2.92 12.97 14.01
C THR A 219 -2.97 12.34 15.40
N VAL A 220 -2.10 12.77 16.32
CA VAL A 220 -2.07 12.23 17.69
C VAL A 220 -3.31 12.64 18.48
N ARG A 221 -3.73 13.91 18.38
CA ARG A 221 -4.94 14.38 19.06
C ARG A 221 -6.20 13.67 18.55
N ALA A 222 -6.34 13.54 17.24
CA ALA A 222 -7.44 12.80 16.62
C ALA A 222 -7.44 11.31 16.99
N THR A 223 -6.27 10.73 17.23
CA THR A 223 -6.16 9.35 17.73
C THR A 223 -6.71 9.18 19.14
N LEU A 224 -6.25 10.03 20.05
CA LEU A 224 -6.56 9.89 21.48
C LEU A 224 -8.04 10.12 21.78
N ALA A 225 -8.72 10.91 20.95
CA ALA A 225 -10.16 11.14 21.01
C ALA A 225 -11.02 9.92 20.65
N LYS A 226 -10.45 8.83 20.12
CA LYS A 226 -11.19 7.64 19.69
C LYS A 226 -11.16 6.50 20.71
N SER A 227 -12.24 5.72 20.72
CA SER A 227 -12.34 4.44 21.44
C SER A 227 -11.26 3.47 20.97
N ALA A 228 -10.61 2.80 21.93
CA ALA A 228 -9.65 1.74 21.64
C ALA A 228 -10.35 0.57 20.92
N ALA A 229 -9.86 0.20 19.73
CA ALA A 229 -10.33 -0.99 19.04
C ALA A 229 -9.45 -2.18 19.42
N ALA A 230 -10.06 -3.26 19.90
CA ALA A 230 -9.38 -4.47 20.33
C ALA A 230 -8.74 -5.22 19.15
N TYR A 231 -7.60 -4.75 18.65
CA TYR A 231 -6.80 -5.46 17.67
C TYR A 231 -5.63 -6.16 18.34
N ASP A 232 -5.63 -7.48 18.28
CA ASP A 232 -4.52 -8.28 18.78
C ASP A 232 -3.43 -8.48 17.71
N TYR A 233 -2.48 -7.55 17.64
CA TYR A 233 -1.32 -7.70 16.75
C TYR A 233 -0.51 -8.98 17.02
N ALA A 234 -0.50 -9.49 18.26
CA ALA A 234 0.19 -10.74 18.57
C ALA A 234 -0.41 -11.93 17.79
N SER A 235 -1.71 -11.90 17.46
CA SER A 235 -2.36 -12.90 16.61
C SER A 235 -2.00 -12.81 15.12
N ILE A 236 -1.45 -11.68 14.67
CA ILE A 236 -1.04 -11.46 13.27
C ILE A 236 0.34 -12.08 13.02
N LEU A 237 1.28 -11.85 13.94
CA LEU A 237 2.71 -12.15 13.78
C LEU A 237 3.04 -13.61 13.39
N PRO A 238 2.44 -14.66 14.01
CA PRO A 238 2.78 -16.04 13.69
C PRO A 238 2.50 -16.41 12.23
N GLY A 239 1.48 -15.82 11.61
CA GLY A 239 1.18 -16.06 10.19
C GLY A 239 2.28 -15.60 9.23
N TYR A 240 3.12 -14.67 9.67
CA TYR A 240 4.27 -14.15 8.91
C TYR A 240 5.60 -14.75 9.38
N GLY A 241 5.57 -15.78 10.24
CA GLY A 241 6.77 -16.39 10.82
C GLY A 241 7.47 -15.51 11.85
N ILE A 242 6.72 -14.62 12.52
CA ILE A 242 7.26 -13.71 13.54
C ILE A 242 6.74 -14.16 14.90
N ASN A 243 7.65 -14.47 15.81
CA ASN A 243 7.28 -15.02 17.13
C ASN A 243 6.85 -13.93 18.12
N ASN A 244 7.56 -12.81 18.13
CA ASN A 244 7.25 -11.63 18.93
C ASN A 244 8.07 -10.43 18.39
N GLY A 245 7.64 -9.22 18.64
CA GLY A 245 8.38 -7.99 18.30
C GLY A 245 7.54 -6.97 17.55
N THR A 246 8.01 -5.72 17.60
CA THR A 246 7.32 -4.56 17.03
C THR A 246 8.13 -3.87 15.92
N ALA A 247 9.39 -4.24 15.74
CA ALA A 247 10.26 -3.64 14.75
C ALA A 247 9.93 -4.13 13.32
N VAL A 248 9.97 -3.21 12.35
CA VAL A 248 9.62 -3.48 10.94
C VAL A 248 10.88 -3.48 10.08
N ASN A 249 11.64 -4.57 10.15
CA ASN A 249 13.02 -4.64 9.64
C ASN A 249 13.20 -5.49 8.38
N ASN A 250 12.25 -6.35 8.04
CA ASN A 250 12.29 -7.22 6.85
C ASN A 250 10.92 -7.24 6.15
N PHE A 251 10.86 -7.84 4.95
CA PHE A 251 9.64 -7.79 4.15
C PHE A 251 8.45 -8.51 4.82
N ASN A 252 8.67 -9.63 5.54
CA ASN A 252 7.62 -10.28 6.33
C ASN A 252 7.01 -9.33 7.37
N SER A 253 7.86 -8.64 8.15
CA SER A 253 7.42 -7.65 9.14
C SER A 253 6.73 -6.44 8.50
N LYS A 254 7.14 -6.04 7.28
CA LYS A 254 6.47 -4.98 6.51
C LYS A 254 5.05 -5.37 6.14
N ILE A 255 4.83 -6.59 5.65
CA ILE A 255 3.48 -7.05 5.30
C ILE A 255 2.63 -7.26 6.56
N ALA A 256 3.19 -7.79 7.65
CA ALA A 256 2.49 -7.88 8.94
C ALA A 256 2.08 -6.49 9.48
N ALA A 257 2.98 -5.50 9.38
CA ALA A 257 2.67 -4.11 9.73
C ALA A 257 1.61 -3.52 8.79
N ALA A 258 1.68 -3.79 7.49
CA ALA A 258 0.67 -3.32 6.54
C ALA A 258 -0.72 -3.90 6.83
N GLU A 259 -0.81 -5.17 7.21
CA GLU A 259 -2.05 -5.78 7.70
C GLU A 259 -2.60 -5.00 8.91
N LEU A 260 -1.77 -4.75 9.92
CA LEU A 260 -2.17 -3.95 11.10
C LEU A 260 -2.65 -2.55 10.70
N MET A 261 -1.91 -1.86 9.83
CA MET A 261 -2.23 -0.51 9.39
C MET A 261 -3.57 -0.47 8.62
N ILE A 262 -3.81 -1.42 7.73
CA ILE A 262 -5.07 -1.49 6.97
C ILE A 262 -6.24 -1.85 7.88
N ARG A 263 -6.04 -2.82 8.80
CA ARG A 263 -7.05 -3.21 9.79
C ARG A 263 -7.42 -2.06 10.73
N SER A 264 -6.47 -1.19 11.04
CA SER A 264 -6.66 0.01 11.87
C SER A 264 -7.23 1.22 11.10
N GLY A 265 -7.47 1.10 9.79
CA GLY A 265 -8.14 2.12 9.00
C GLY A 265 -7.24 2.94 8.06
N THR A 266 -5.94 2.61 7.95
CA THR A 266 -5.04 3.27 6.98
C THR A 266 -5.52 3.01 5.56
N ASN A 267 -5.56 4.06 4.74
CA ASN A 267 -6.09 4.01 3.37
C ASN A 267 -5.05 3.48 2.37
N VAL A 268 -3.81 3.96 2.47
CA VAL A 268 -2.71 3.58 1.57
C VAL A 268 -1.49 3.21 2.38
N VAL A 269 -0.92 2.03 2.15
CA VAL A 269 0.29 1.54 2.81
C VAL A 269 1.33 1.14 1.76
N PHE A 270 2.55 1.62 1.91
CA PHE A 270 3.70 1.23 1.09
C PHE A 270 4.61 0.27 1.86
N ALA A 271 4.78 -0.93 1.31
CA ALA A 271 5.80 -1.90 1.72
C ALA A 271 6.90 -1.94 0.66
N ILE A 272 8.04 -1.31 0.95
CA ILE A 272 9.15 -1.18 0.00
C ILE A 272 10.13 -2.35 0.20
N ASP A 273 10.51 -3.02 -0.88
CA ASP A 273 11.59 -4.01 -0.90
C ASP A 273 12.70 -3.54 -1.86
N GLY A 274 13.94 -3.48 -1.39
CA GLY A 274 15.07 -2.97 -2.15
C GLY A 274 15.84 -4.05 -2.92
N GLY A 275 16.77 -3.60 -3.76
CA GLY A 275 17.70 -4.48 -4.48
C GLY A 275 17.14 -5.09 -5.76
N TRP A 276 16.12 -4.47 -6.36
CA TRP A 276 15.51 -4.93 -7.62
C TRP A 276 16.18 -4.34 -8.87
N ASP A 277 17.27 -3.60 -8.70
CA ASP A 277 18.12 -3.11 -9.79
C ASP A 277 19.04 -4.23 -10.32
N THR A 278 18.44 -5.20 -11.00
CA THR A 278 19.04 -6.50 -11.34
C THR A 278 19.67 -6.51 -12.74
N HIS A 279 20.64 -5.62 -12.98
CA HIS A 279 21.38 -5.60 -14.25
C HIS A 279 21.98 -6.96 -14.58
N GLY A 280 21.85 -7.37 -15.84
CA GLY A 280 22.39 -8.64 -16.31
C GLY A 280 21.53 -9.87 -16.02
N ASP A 281 20.41 -9.76 -15.31
CA ASP A 281 19.46 -10.87 -15.09
C ASP A 281 18.62 -11.17 -16.34
N ARG A 282 19.28 -11.61 -17.41
CA ARG A 282 18.70 -11.75 -18.76
C ARG A 282 17.70 -12.89 -18.90
N ASP A 283 17.78 -13.89 -18.05
CA ASP A 283 16.85 -15.03 -18.01
C ASP A 283 15.80 -14.91 -16.89
N GLY A 284 15.85 -13.82 -16.13
CA GLY A 284 14.94 -13.55 -15.01
C GLY A 284 15.07 -14.54 -13.85
N ALA A 285 16.15 -15.31 -13.77
CA ALA A 285 16.33 -16.30 -12.71
C ALA A 285 16.48 -15.62 -11.33
N ASN A 286 17.25 -14.54 -11.25
CA ASN A 286 17.48 -13.84 -10.00
C ASN A 286 16.19 -13.18 -9.48
N VAL A 287 15.49 -12.41 -10.33
CA VAL A 287 14.24 -11.76 -9.91
C VAL A 287 13.15 -12.77 -9.55
N ARG A 288 13.07 -13.94 -10.20
CA ARG A 288 12.14 -15.01 -9.82
C ARG A 288 12.48 -15.62 -8.47
N ASN A 289 13.76 -15.84 -8.17
CA ASN A 289 14.20 -16.28 -6.85
C ASN A 289 13.79 -15.26 -5.78
N MET A 290 14.05 -13.98 -6.02
CA MET A 290 13.67 -12.88 -5.15
C MET A 290 12.14 -12.80 -4.93
N MET A 291 11.35 -12.92 -6.00
CA MET A 291 9.88 -12.94 -5.93
C MET A 291 9.38 -14.12 -5.11
N ASN A 292 9.89 -15.32 -5.36
CA ASN A 292 9.44 -16.55 -4.72
C ASN A 292 9.85 -16.69 -3.26
N GLN A 293 10.98 -16.11 -2.87
CA GLN A 293 11.53 -16.20 -1.52
C GLN A 293 11.08 -15.04 -0.63
N ARG A 294 10.98 -13.82 -1.19
CA ARG A 294 10.79 -12.59 -0.38
C ARG A 294 9.39 -12.03 -0.48
N ILE A 295 8.77 -12.02 -1.66
CA ILE A 295 7.53 -11.27 -1.91
C ILE A 295 6.29 -12.14 -1.81
N ILE A 296 6.24 -13.23 -2.57
CA ILE A 296 5.05 -14.09 -2.65
C ILE A 296 4.69 -14.74 -1.30
N PRO A 297 5.64 -15.29 -0.51
CA PRO A 297 5.29 -15.97 0.73
C PRO A 297 4.48 -15.11 1.73
N PRO A 298 4.90 -13.89 2.11
CA PRO A 298 4.09 -13.06 3.00
C PRO A 298 2.79 -12.56 2.33
N LEU A 299 2.75 -12.39 0.99
CA LEU A 299 1.51 -12.04 0.30
C LEU A 299 0.46 -13.16 0.33
N ILE A 300 0.87 -14.44 0.31
CA ILE A 300 -0.05 -15.57 0.50
C ILE A 300 -0.75 -15.45 1.86
N THR A 301 0.03 -15.23 2.94
CA THR A 301 -0.53 -15.00 4.28
C THR A 301 -1.47 -13.80 4.28
N PHE A 302 -1.04 -12.67 3.70
CA PHE A 302 -1.83 -11.44 3.65
C PHE A 302 -3.19 -11.63 2.96
N PHE A 303 -3.21 -12.22 1.77
CA PHE A 303 -4.48 -12.48 1.06
C PHE A 303 -5.35 -13.49 1.80
N ASN A 304 -4.78 -14.55 2.36
CA ASN A 304 -5.55 -15.48 3.18
C ASN A 304 -6.22 -14.77 4.36
N ARG A 305 -5.56 -13.80 4.98
CA ARG A 305 -6.07 -13.10 6.17
C ARG A 305 -6.95 -11.90 5.88
N MET A 306 -6.76 -11.24 4.73
CA MET A 306 -7.48 -10.01 4.37
C MET A 306 -8.61 -10.24 3.37
N TRP A 307 -8.59 -11.35 2.62
CA TRP A 307 -9.58 -11.66 1.59
C TRP A 307 -10.32 -12.97 1.84
N VAL A 308 -9.60 -14.05 2.17
CA VAL A 308 -10.20 -15.41 2.21
C VAL A 308 -10.85 -15.69 3.57
N ASN A 309 -10.08 -15.52 4.64
CA ASN A 309 -10.47 -15.85 6.01
C ASN A 309 -10.67 -14.58 6.84
N ASN A 310 -11.10 -13.49 6.20
CA ASN A 310 -11.08 -12.15 6.80
C ASN A 310 -11.82 -12.13 8.14
N PRO A 311 -11.12 -12.02 9.28
CA PRO A 311 -11.79 -11.98 10.56
C PRO A 311 -12.49 -10.62 10.71
N GLU A 312 -13.77 -10.67 11.07
CA GLU A 312 -14.52 -9.51 11.57
C GLU A 312 -13.72 -8.78 12.66
N PRO A 313 -13.83 -7.44 12.79
CA PRO A 313 -14.86 -6.57 12.22
C PRO A 313 -14.47 -5.81 10.94
N VAL A 314 -13.43 -6.23 10.20
CA VAL A 314 -12.82 -5.36 9.17
C VAL A 314 -13.24 -5.75 7.75
N ASP A 315 -14.44 -5.32 7.33
CA ASP A 315 -14.81 -5.30 5.92
C ASP A 315 -14.02 -4.16 5.23
N ARG A 316 -12.97 -4.51 4.47
CA ARG A 316 -12.17 -3.57 3.65
C ARG A 316 -11.96 -4.16 2.27
N ASN A 317 -12.22 -3.37 1.23
CA ASN A 317 -11.83 -3.70 -0.14
C ASN A 317 -10.35 -3.40 -0.37
N VAL A 318 -9.50 -4.34 0.02
CA VAL A 318 -8.04 -4.20 -0.07
C VAL A 318 -7.56 -4.50 -1.48
N ASN A 319 -6.97 -3.52 -2.15
CA ASN A 319 -6.30 -3.69 -3.44
C ASN A 319 -4.78 -3.79 -3.20
N VAL A 320 -4.10 -4.71 -3.88
CA VAL A 320 -2.65 -4.86 -3.83
C VAL A 320 -2.04 -4.47 -5.17
N VAL A 321 -1.06 -3.58 -5.14
CA VAL A 321 -0.27 -3.16 -6.29
C VAL A 321 1.16 -3.65 -6.10
N ILE A 322 1.74 -4.26 -7.13
CA ILE A 322 3.17 -4.58 -7.19
C ILE A 322 3.77 -3.81 -8.36
N MET A 323 4.75 -2.96 -8.08
CA MET A 323 5.41 -2.13 -9.09
C MET A 323 6.84 -1.80 -8.68
N GLY A 324 7.65 -1.31 -9.62
CA GLY A 324 8.98 -0.75 -9.35
C GLY A 324 9.12 0.65 -9.92
N ASP A 325 10.36 1.10 -10.07
CA ASP A 325 10.72 2.36 -10.73
C ASP A 325 10.33 2.28 -12.21
N PHE A 326 10.69 1.17 -12.86
CA PHE A 326 10.48 0.84 -14.27
C PHE A 326 10.45 -0.67 -14.45
N SER A 327 10.17 -1.15 -15.66
CA SER A 327 10.42 -2.52 -16.06
C SER A 327 11.85 -2.73 -16.54
N ARG A 328 12.40 -3.93 -16.35
CA ARG A 328 13.71 -4.27 -16.91
C ARG A 328 13.61 -4.37 -18.43
N SER A 329 14.49 -3.71 -19.17
CA SER A 329 14.57 -3.70 -20.63
C SER A 329 15.58 -4.72 -21.17
N LEU A 330 15.50 -5.03 -22.46
CA LEU A 330 16.40 -5.97 -23.13
C LEU A 330 17.37 -5.24 -24.08
N PRO A 331 18.52 -5.85 -24.42
CA PRO A 331 19.02 -7.18 -24.02
C PRO A 331 19.76 -7.22 -22.68
N GLY A 332 19.96 -6.08 -22.02
CA GLY A 332 20.80 -5.97 -20.82
C GLY A 332 20.13 -6.35 -19.49
N SER A 333 18.81 -6.57 -19.46
CA SER A 333 18.03 -6.36 -18.23
C SER A 333 18.35 -4.97 -17.67
N ASP A 334 18.20 -3.93 -18.48
CA ASP A 334 18.52 -2.54 -18.12
C ASP A 334 17.23 -1.77 -17.81
N HIS A 335 17.21 -0.44 -17.89
CA HIS A 335 16.05 0.35 -17.50
C HIS A 335 15.15 0.64 -18.70
N ALA A 336 13.87 0.29 -18.61
CA ALA A 336 12.86 0.73 -19.57
C ALA A 336 12.32 2.13 -19.23
N THR A 337 11.64 2.77 -20.19
CA THR A 337 11.03 4.09 -19.98
C THR A 337 9.66 4.05 -19.31
N GLY A 338 9.21 2.87 -18.88
CA GLY A 338 7.90 2.62 -18.28
C GLY A 338 7.94 1.44 -17.32
N CYS A 339 6.85 1.20 -16.60
CA CYS A 339 6.67 0.07 -15.70
C CYS A 339 5.40 -0.71 -16.04
N ALA A 340 5.47 -2.03 -16.13
CA ALA A 340 4.30 -2.91 -16.08
C ALA A 340 4.01 -3.27 -14.62
N ALA A 341 2.95 -2.73 -14.05
CA ALA A 341 2.51 -3.03 -12.68
C ALA A 341 1.54 -4.22 -12.65
N THR A 342 1.61 -5.00 -11.58
CA THR A 342 0.56 -5.98 -11.23
C THR A 342 -0.44 -5.32 -10.29
N VAL A 343 -1.72 -5.38 -10.63
CA VAL A 343 -2.81 -4.88 -9.77
C VAL A 343 -3.75 -6.04 -9.44
N ILE A 344 -4.04 -6.22 -8.15
CA ILE A 344 -4.87 -7.29 -7.62
C ILE A 344 -6.00 -6.67 -6.80
N GLY A 345 -7.25 -6.85 -7.21
CA GLY A 345 -8.37 -6.13 -6.59
C GLY A 345 -9.74 -6.70 -6.96
N ALA A 346 -10.70 -6.65 -6.04
CA ALA A 346 -12.03 -7.22 -6.28
C ALA A 346 -12.74 -6.57 -7.48
N ASN A 347 -12.51 -5.27 -7.67
CA ASN A 347 -13.07 -4.44 -8.73
C ASN A 347 -12.26 -4.45 -10.04
N VAL A 348 -11.20 -5.26 -10.11
CA VAL A 348 -10.48 -5.48 -11.37
C VAL A 348 -11.38 -6.25 -12.33
N LYS A 349 -11.49 -5.74 -13.57
CA LYS A 349 -12.30 -6.36 -14.61
C LYS A 349 -11.67 -7.66 -15.10
N VAL A 350 -12.43 -8.74 -15.10
CA VAL A 350 -12.04 -9.97 -15.81
C VAL A 350 -11.98 -9.66 -17.31
N GLY A 351 -10.89 -10.03 -17.98
CA GLY A 351 -10.61 -9.63 -19.38
C GLY A 351 -9.88 -8.30 -19.51
N GLY A 352 -9.90 -7.45 -18.48
CA GLY A 352 -9.22 -6.16 -18.49
C GLY A 352 -7.76 -6.30 -18.10
N PHE A 353 -6.85 -6.24 -19.07
CA PHE A 353 -5.41 -6.12 -18.83
C PHE A 353 -4.71 -5.41 -19.99
N GLN A 354 -3.52 -4.93 -19.72
CA GLN A 354 -2.59 -4.39 -20.71
C GLN A 354 -1.38 -5.32 -20.84
N GLN A 355 -0.62 -5.22 -21.94
CA GLN A 355 0.62 -5.99 -22.11
C GLN A 355 1.69 -5.08 -22.70
N VAL A 356 2.91 -5.18 -22.18
CA VAL A 356 4.08 -4.59 -22.85
C VAL A 356 4.46 -5.42 -24.07
N THR A 357 5.22 -4.86 -25.00
CA THR A 357 5.72 -5.63 -26.15
C THR A 357 6.87 -6.55 -25.74
N ALA A 358 7.26 -7.48 -26.62
CA ALA A 358 8.39 -8.40 -26.39
C ALA A 358 9.73 -7.67 -26.15
N ASN A 359 9.85 -6.43 -26.62
CA ASN A 359 11.01 -5.56 -26.40
C ASN A 359 10.83 -4.62 -25.19
N VAL A 360 9.86 -4.90 -24.32
CA VAL A 360 9.53 -4.06 -23.16
C VAL A 360 9.11 -2.64 -23.59
N GLY A 361 8.44 -2.56 -24.75
CA GLY A 361 7.85 -1.32 -25.25
C GLY A 361 6.49 -1.06 -24.61
N PHE A 362 6.22 0.22 -24.34
CA PHE A 362 4.97 0.70 -23.77
C PHE A 362 4.16 1.43 -24.83
N ASP A 363 2.83 1.32 -24.77
CA ASP A 363 1.98 2.09 -25.66
C ASP A 363 2.18 3.60 -25.38
N PRO A 364 2.48 4.41 -26.41
CA PRO A 364 2.77 5.84 -26.24
C PRO A 364 1.57 6.66 -25.72
N ASN A 365 0.35 6.14 -25.88
CA ASN A 365 -0.88 6.74 -25.40
C ASN A 365 -1.25 6.31 -23.98
N ILE A 366 -0.51 5.35 -23.39
CA ILE A 366 -0.72 4.97 -22.01
C ILE A 366 -0.39 6.15 -21.10
N PRO A 367 -1.27 6.46 -20.13
CA PRO A 367 -1.01 7.49 -19.15
C PRO A 367 0.26 7.26 -18.32
N SER A 368 0.84 8.36 -17.84
CA SER A 368 1.91 8.33 -16.83
C SER A 368 1.37 7.98 -15.44
N GLY A 369 2.13 8.25 -14.37
CA GLY A 369 1.73 7.98 -12.99
C GLY A 369 0.32 8.47 -12.66
N ARG A 370 -0.06 9.70 -13.05
CA ARG A 370 -1.38 10.27 -12.74
C ARG A 370 -2.53 9.37 -13.22
N GLY A 371 -2.44 8.85 -14.44
CA GLY A 371 -3.49 7.97 -14.98
C GLY A 371 -3.53 6.60 -14.29
N PHE A 372 -2.36 6.05 -13.94
CA PHE A 372 -2.29 4.85 -13.10
C PHE A 372 -3.01 5.07 -11.75
N TRP A 373 -2.73 6.19 -11.07
CA TRP A 373 -3.38 6.50 -9.80
C TRP A 373 -4.88 6.81 -9.95
N SER A 374 -5.34 7.33 -11.10
CA SER A 374 -6.77 7.45 -11.42
C SER A 374 -7.48 6.09 -11.45
N LEU A 375 -6.81 5.06 -11.98
CA LEU A 375 -7.32 3.68 -11.94
C LEU A 375 -7.39 3.17 -10.51
N ILE A 376 -6.31 3.31 -9.73
CA ILE A 376 -6.30 2.84 -8.33
C ILE A 376 -7.41 3.54 -7.51
N SER A 377 -7.58 4.85 -7.66
CA SER A 377 -8.66 5.63 -7.05
C SER A 377 -10.04 5.06 -7.41
N SER A 378 -10.22 4.68 -8.67
CA SER A 378 -11.45 4.06 -9.14
C SER A 378 -11.65 2.65 -8.58
N LEU A 379 -10.62 1.81 -8.53
CA LEU A 379 -10.70 0.45 -8.02
C LEU A 379 -11.06 0.39 -6.53
N VAL A 380 -10.61 1.36 -5.73
CA VAL A 380 -10.99 1.47 -4.31
C VAL A 380 -12.30 2.21 -4.07
N ASN A 381 -12.98 2.67 -5.14
CA ASN A 381 -14.18 3.52 -5.07
C ASN A 381 -13.96 4.74 -4.16
N ALA A 382 -12.84 5.44 -4.35
CA ALA A 382 -12.55 6.64 -3.56
C ALA A 382 -13.70 7.68 -3.72
N PRO A 383 -14.21 8.26 -2.61
CA PRO A 383 -15.28 9.26 -2.70
C PRO A 383 -14.86 10.54 -3.41
N GLY A 384 -13.61 10.97 -3.22
CA GLY A 384 -13.01 12.07 -3.96
C GLY A 384 -12.39 11.62 -5.29
N ASN A 385 -12.25 12.56 -6.23
CA ASN A 385 -11.63 12.30 -7.53
C ASN A 385 -10.39 13.20 -7.78
N PRO A 386 -9.25 12.94 -7.12
CA PRO A 386 -8.08 13.83 -7.19
C PRO A 386 -7.35 13.75 -8.54
N PHE A 387 -7.55 12.67 -9.31
CA PHE A 387 -6.82 12.41 -10.55
C PHE A 387 -7.65 12.65 -11.82
N GLY A 388 -8.95 12.88 -11.70
CA GLY A 388 -9.87 12.98 -12.84
C GLY A 388 -10.45 11.63 -13.24
N ALA A 389 -11.10 11.55 -14.41
CA ALA A 389 -11.71 10.31 -14.88
C ALA A 389 -10.69 9.16 -14.93
N ASN A 390 -11.16 7.92 -14.69
CA ASN A 390 -10.33 6.73 -14.81
C ASN A 390 -9.75 6.63 -16.23
N ALA A 391 -8.44 6.79 -16.35
CA ALA A 391 -7.74 6.74 -17.63
C ALA A 391 -7.62 5.31 -18.20
N HIS A 392 -8.07 4.30 -17.46
CA HIS A 392 -8.07 2.89 -17.84
C HIS A 392 -9.49 2.29 -17.70
N PRO A 393 -10.49 2.75 -18.49
CA PRO A 393 -11.89 2.33 -18.32
C PRO A 393 -12.09 0.83 -18.57
N GLY A 394 -11.24 0.19 -19.38
CA GLY A 394 -11.28 -1.24 -19.64
C GLY A 394 -10.79 -2.13 -18.49
N LEU A 395 -10.28 -1.58 -17.39
CA LEU A 395 -9.63 -2.35 -16.32
C LEU A 395 -10.46 -2.43 -15.02
N LYS A 396 -11.57 -1.69 -14.91
CA LYS A 396 -12.50 -1.74 -13.78
C LYS A 396 -13.84 -2.35 -14.23
N VAL A 397 -14.47 -3.14 -13.35
CA VAL A 397 -15.83 -3.69 -13.56
C VAL A 397 -16.91 -2.63 -13.66
#